data_AF-A0A926HLM8-F1
#
_entry.id   AF-A0A926HLM8-F1
#
_cell.length_a   1.000
_cell.length_b   1.000
_cell.length_c   1.000
_cell.angle_alpha   90.00
_cell.angle_beta   90.00
_cell.angle_gamma   90.00
#
_symmetry.space_group_name_H-M   'P 1'
#
loop_
_entity.id
_entity.type
_entity.pdbx_description
1 polymer ?
#
loop_
_entity_poly.entity_id
_entity_poly.type
_entity_poly.pdbx_seq_one_letter_code
_entity_poly.pdbx_strand_id
1 'polypeptide(L)'
;MNNQAMASVLLGAMMILRIGQPADAVPSEVTQPRTTQVQTLTGEAKPVPENLIKWTMQTQEEQEKERCQWITDPAAQVRELKLADSKLQAEKEAQEREAAQKAAEEEAARKAEQERKEQEAAAKKAAQKKAAAKSQSASAVQASGGSIEVGGRSYRVVSSTKAKITAYTHTGNRTASGAWPSAGMVAVPKKALRSNLPFGTKIYIEGYGIVTVSDTGDSRMENYGGLWLDIFMDSESACRQWGVANRTVYVLA
;
A
#
# COMPACT_ATOMS: atom_id res chain seq x y z
N MET A 1 -42.30 -22.55 25.81
CA MET A 1 -41.97 -23.84 25.16
C MET A 1 -40.49 -23.75 24.82
N ASN A 2 -39.58 -24.06 25.77
CA ASN A 2 -39.23 -25.39 26.31
C ASN A 2 -38.22 -26.08 25.36
N ASN A 3 -37.09 -26.67 25.82
CA ASN A 3 -36.67 -26.95 27.19
C ASN A 3 -35.12 -26.97 27.37
N GLN A 4 -34.69 -26.96 28.64
CA GLN A 4 -33.34 -27.35 29.07
C GLN A 4 -33.05 -28.86 28.88
N ALA A 5 -31.79 -29.21 28.63
CA ALA A 5 -31.02 -30.32 29.24
C ALA A 5 -29.54 -30.20 28.79
N MET A 6 -28.46 -30.42 29.54
CA MET A 6 -28.12 -31.25 30.73
C MET A 6 -27.73 -32.72 30.44
N ALA A 7 -26.43 -32.94 30.20
CA ALA A 7 -25.65 -34.20 30.30
C ALA A 7 -24.16 -33.81 30.05
N SER A 8 -23.11 -34.07 30.86
CA SER A 8 -22.85 -35.09 31.90
C SER A 8 -22.82 -36.51 31.29
N VAL A 9 -21.73 -37.28 31.34
CA VAL A 9 -21.14 -37.90 32.56
C VAL A 9 -19.72 -38.46 32.26
N LEU A 10 -19.01 -38.82 33.35
CA LEU A 10 -17.81 -39.67 33.55
C LEU A 10 -17.67 -40.91 32.59
N LEU A 11 -16.57 -41.68 32.48
CA LEU A 11 -15.24 -41.77 33.15
C LEU A 11 -14.25 -42.53 32.22
N GLY A 12 -12.94 -42.45 32.44
CA GLY A 12 -11.96 -43.38 31.83
C GLY A 12 -10.50 -42.91 32.01
N ALA A 13 -9.59 -43.78 32.45
CA ALA A 13 -8.26 -43.38 32.93
C ALA A 13 -7.09 -44.13 32.29
N MET A 14 -5.97 -43.42 32.10
CA MET A 14 -4.61 -43.97 31.98
C MET A 14 -3.64 -42.87 32.50
N MET A 15 -2.90 -43.02 33.62
CA MET A 15 -1.61 -43.75 33.77
C MET A 15 -0.55 -43.29 32.74
N ILE A 16 0.68 -42.85 33.04
CA ILE A 16 1.62 -42.93 34.20
C ILE A 16 2.43 -41.60 34.18
N LEU A 17 2.90 -40.89 35.23
CA LEU A 17 2.95 -40.94 36.72
C LEU A 17 2.97 -39.44 37.21
N ARG A 18 2.88 -38.95 38.47
CA ARG A 18 3.18 -39.36 39.87
C ARG A 18 4.69 -39.45 40.20
N ILE A 19 5.25 -39.00 41.34
CA ILE A 19 4.77 -38.32 42.58
C ILE A 19 5.88 -37.30 43.01
N GLY A 20 5.69 -36.24 43.82
CA GLY A 20 4.76 -35.95 44.94
C GLY A 20 5.55 -35.86 46.27
N GLN A 21 5.09 -35.24 47.36
CA GLN A 21 3.87 -34.48 47.68
C GLN A 21 4.12 -33.64 48.97
N PRO A 22 3.27 -32.65 49.32
CA PRO A 22 3.31 -31.95 50.61
C PRO A 22 2.36 -32.58 51.67
N ALA A 23 2.42 -32.01 52.89
CA ALA A 23 1.45 -32.04 54.01
C ALA A 23 1.84 -32.81 55.31
N ASP A 24 1.91 -32.04 56.40
CA ASP A 24 1.39 -32.26 57.76
C ASP A 24 1.81 -33.43 58.68
N ALA A 25 1.51 -33.18 59.97
CA ALA A 25 1.47 -34.06 61.15
C ALA A 25 2.81 -34.46 61.82
N VAL A 26 2.93 -34.06 63.09
CA VAL A 26 3.89 -34.62 64.07
C VAL A 26 3.33 -35.90 64.67
N PRO A 27 4.14 -36.96 64.76
CA PRO A 27 4.16 -37.77 65.98
C PRO A 27 5.58 -37.99 66.51
N SER A 28 5.66 -38.36 67.79
CA SER A 28 6.90 -38.62 68.52
C SER A 28 7.47 -40.01 68.25
N GLU A 29 8.79 -40.13 68.07
CA GLU A 29 9.58 -41.07 68.87
C GLU A 29 11.05 -40.61 69.00
N VAL A 30 11.75 -41.08 70.03
CA VAL A 30 13.15 -40.74 70.33
C VAL A 30 14.11 -41.71 69.62
N THR A 31 15.14 -41.20 68.94
CA THR A 31 16.48 -41.84 68.89
C THR A 31 17.58 -40.86 68.41
N GLN A 32 18.38 -40.40 69.37
CA GLN A 32 19.82 -40.09 69.39
C GLN A 32 20.52 -39.32 68.21
N PRO A 33 21.46 -38.40 68.53
CA PRO A 33 22.25 -37.69 67.53
C PRO A 33 23.31 -38.58 66.86
N ARG A 34 23.37 -38.58 65.53
CA ARG A 34 24.45 -39.25 64.79
C ARG A 34 25.61 -38.29 64.54
N THR A 35 26.72 -38.52 65.23
CA THR A 35 27.97 -37.78 65.06
C THR A 35 28.51 -37.89 63.63
N THR A 36 28.46 -36.80 62.87
CA THR A 36 29.21 -36.68 61.61
C THR A 36 30.69 -36.44 61.93
N GLN A 37 31.56 -37.31 61.44
CA GLN A 37 33.01 -37.23 61.65
C GLN A 37 33.60 -35.96 61.01
N VAL A 38 34.49 -35.28 61.73
CA VAL A 38 35.26 -34.15 61.20
C VAL A 38 36.39 -34.69 60.33
N GLN A 39 36.28 -34.57 59.00
CA GLN A 39 37.42 -34.78 58.12
C GLN A 39 38.31 -33.54 58.12
N THR A 40 39.49 -33.67 58.73
CA THR A 40 40.52 -32.63 58.78
C THR A 40 41.25 -32.51 57.45
N LEU A 41 40.66 -31.79 56.50
CA LEU A 41 41.40 -31.29 55.33
C LEU A 41 42.29 -30.13 55.76
N THR A 42 43.61 -30.36 55.77
CA THR A 42 44.63 -29.34 56.05
C THR A 42 44.77 -28.39 54.86
N GLY A 43 43.89 -27.41 54.81
CA GLY A 43 44.03 -26.20 53.99
C GLY A 43 43.59 -25.01 54.82
N GLU A 44 44.35 -23.92 54.79
CA GLU A 44 43.94 -22.67 55.44
C GLU A 44 42.70 -22.11 54.76
N ALA A 45 41.53 -22.39 55.33
CA ALA A 45 40.31 -21.66 55.05
C ALA A 45 40.48 -20.22 55.53
N LYS A 46 41.11 -19.38 54.69
CA LYS A 46 41.29 -17.95 54.94
C LYS A 46 39.94 -17.38 55.36
N PRO A 47 39.86 -16.67 56.51
CA PRO A 47 38.59 -16.15 56.99
C PRO A 47 37.97 -15.29 55.89
N VAL A 48 36.67 -15.48 55.62
CA VAL A 48 35.92 -14.63 54.69
C VAL A 48 36.16 -13.18 55.14
N PRO A 49 36.80 -12.34 54.30
CA PRO A 49 37.40 -11.13 54.81
C PRO A 49 36.30 -10.21 55.33
N GLU A 50 36.57 -9.55 56.45
CA GLU A 50 35.52 -8.94 57.28
C GLU A 50 34.75 -7.84 56.53
N ASN A 51 35.38 -7.20 55.55
CA ASN A 51 34.75 -6.26 54.63
C ASN A 51 33.68 -6.91 53.73
N LEU A 52 33.84 -8.18 53.34
CA LEU A 52 32.88 -8.90 52.51
C LEU A 52 31.66 -9.33 53.34
N ILE A 53 31.85 -9.70 54.61
CA ILE A 53 30.75 -9.97 55.56
C ILE A 53 29.99 -8.67 55.86
N LYS A 54 30.71 -7.57 56.13
CA LYS A 54 30.10 -6.24 56.32
C LYS A 54 29.37 -5.78 55.06
N TRP A 55 29.93 -6.00 53.86
CA TRP A 55 29.27 -5.67 52.60
C TRP A 55 28.01 -6.52 52.33
N THR A 56 28.03 -7.83 52.59
CA THR A 56 26.81 -8.64 52.42
C THR A 56 25.76 -8.31 53.48
N MET A 57 26.14 -7.99 54.72
CA MET A 57 25.21 -7.51 55.74
C MET A 57 24.63 -6.14 55.40
N GLN A 58 25.45 -5.17 54.95
CA GLN A 58 24.95 -3.88 54.48
C GLN A 58 24.05 -4.03 53.25
N THR A 59 24.40 -4.91 52.29
CA THR A 59 23.55 -5.19 51.13
C THR A 59 22.23 -5.83 51.54
N GLN A 60 22.23 -6.74 52.52
CA GLN A 60 21.01 -7.31 53.09
C GLN A 60 20.18 -6.24 53.83
N GLU A 61 20.82 -5.36 54.61
CA GLU A 61 20.15 -4.29 55.36
C GLU A 61 19.58 -3.20 54.43
N GLU A 62 20.29 -2.81 53.38
CA GLU A 62 19.81 -1.89 52.35
C GLU A 62 18.64 -2.52 51.57
N GLN A 63 18.73 -3.79 51.16
CA GLN A 63 17.62 -4.53 50.57
C GLN A 63 16.43 -4.67 51.55
N GLU A 64 16.66 -4.88 52.85
CA GLU A 64 15.59 -4.90 53.85
C GLU A 64 15.01 -3.51 54.13
N LYS A 65 15.79 -2.44 53.95
CA LYS A 65 15.34 -1.04 54.14
C LYS A 65 14.53 -0.54 52.95
N GLU A 66 14.96 -0.86 51.72
CA GLU A 66 14.14 -0.70 50.51
C GLU A 66 12.87 -1.54 50.58
N ARG A 67 12.94 -2.77 51.12
CA ARG A 67 11.76 -3.59 51.41
C ARG A 67 10.84 -2.97 52.46
N CYS A 68 11.41 -2.49 53.56
CA CYS A 68 10.78 -1.64 54.56
C CYS A 68 9.98 -0.51 53.89
N GLN A 69 10.64 0.21 52.99
CA GLN A 69 10.12 1.41 52.36
C GLN A 69 8.94 1.12 51.40
N TRP A 70 8.98 0.05 50.58
CA TRP A 70 7.81 -0.30 49.76
C TRP A 70 6.64 -0.83 50.59
N ILE A 71 6.89 -1.51 51.71
CA ILE A 71 5.84 -1.95 52.65
C ILE A 71 5.18 -0.75 53.35
N THR A 72 5.94 0.30 53.66
CA THR A 72 5.43 1.45 54.45
C THR A 72 4.69 2.53 53.66
N ASP A 73 4.75 2.57 52.33
CA ASP A 73 3.90 3.46 51.52
C ASP A 73 3.04 2.73 50.46
N PRO A 74 1.92 2.11 50.89
CA PRO A 74 0.90 1.59 49.96
C PRO A 74 0.22 2.68 49.12
N ALA A 75 0.26 3.95 49.53
CA ALA A 75 -0.37 5.05 48.79
C ALA A 75 0.46 5.44 47.56
N ALA A 76 1.79 5.35 47.63
CA ALA A 76 2.68 5.45 46.48
C ALA A 76 2.37 4.35 45.45
N GLN A 77 2.28 3.08 45.86
CA GLN A 77 1.93 1.97 44.96
C GLN A 77 0.58 2.20 44.27
N VAL A 78 -0.46 2.59 45.02
CA VAL A 78 -1.79 2.91 44.47
C VAL A 78 -1.75 4.14 43.55
N ARG A 79 -0.85 5.10 43.79
CA ARG A 79 -0.65 6.26 42.91
C ARG A 79 0.02 5.87 41.60
N GLU A 80 1.03 5.00 41.64
CA GLU A 80 1.72 4.50 40.44
C GLU A 80 0.82 3.60 39.60
N LEU A 81 0.06 2.69 40.21
CA LEU A 81 -0.96 1.88 39.53
C LEU A 81 -2.00 2.77 38.83
N LYS A 82 -2.56 3.77 39.51
CA LYS A 82 -3.49 4.74 38.89
C LYS A 82 -2.83 5.54 37.75
N LEU A 83 -1.53 5.82 37.83
CA LEU A 83 -0.79 6.47 36.76
C LEU A 83 -0.56 5.54 35.56
N ALA A 84 -0.35 4.24 35.80
CA ALA A 84 -0.21 3.21 34.78
C ALA A 84 -1.55 2.93 34.07
N ASP A 85 -2.63 2.76 34.83
CA ASP A 85 -4.00 2.62 34.31
C ASP A 85 -4.40 3.84 33.47
N SER A 86 -4.12 5.05 33.96
CA SER A 86 -4.40 6.30 33.21
C SER A 86 -3.58 6.41 31.92
N LYS A 87 -2.32 5.96 31.91
CA LYS A 87 -1.50 5.88 30.69
C LYS A 87 -2.03 4.83 29.72
N LEU A 88 -2.36 3.64 30.20
CA LEU A 88 -2.90 2.54 29.40
C LEU A 88 -4.26 2.89 28.79
N GLN A 89 -5.11 3.63 29.52
CA GLN A 89 -6.36 4.17 28.98
C GLN A 89 -6.09 5.24 27.93
N ALA A 90 -5.19 6.20 28.20
CA ALA A 90 -4.84 7.23 27.22
C ALA A 90 -4.22 6.66 25.93
N GLU A 91 -3.42 5.59 26.03
CA GLU A 91 -2.86 4.89 24.87
C GLU A 91 -3.94 4.15 24.07
N LYS A 92 -4.88 3.48 24.73
CA LYS A 92 -6.04 2.86 24.05
C LYS A 92 -6.91 3.90 23.37
N GLU A 93 -7.24 5.00 24.05
CA GLU A 93 -7.98 6.11 23.44
C GLU A 93 -7.22 6.75 22.27
N ALA A 94 -5.89 6.80 22.31
CA ALA A 94 -5.08 7.26 21.17
C ALA A 94 -5.15 6.29 19.99
N GLN A 95 -5.00 4.98 20.24
CA GLN A 95 -5.11 3.93 19.20
C GLN A 95 -6.52 3.88 18.59
N GLU A 96 -7.57 4.04 19.40
CA GLU A 96 -8.97 4.11 18.92
C GLU A 96 -9.23 5.37 18.08
N ARG A 97 -8.66 6.53 18.47
CA ARG A 97 -8.75 7.77 17.66
C ARG A 97 -7.96 7.66 16.35
N GLU A 98 -6.78 7.04 16.37
CA GLU A 98 -5.98 6.79 15.16
C GLU A 98 -6.69 5.81 14.22
N ALA A 99 -7.28 4.74 14.76
CA ALA A 99 -8.10 3.79 13.99
C ALA A 99 -9.35 4.45 13.41
N ALA A 100 -10.04 5.30 14.18
CA ALA A 100 -11.19 6.07 13.69
C ALA A 100 -10.79 7.08 12.60
N GLN A 101 -9.64 7.75 12.74
CA GLN A 101 -9.12 8.67 11.72
C GLN A 101 -8.77 7.92 10.44
N LYS A 102 -8.07 6.76 10.53
CA LYS A 102 -7.75 5.91 9.38
C LYS A 102 -9.00 5.36 8.69
N ALA A 103 -10.00 4.93 9.46
CA ALA A 103 -11.28 4.47 8.91
C ALA A 103 -12.04 5.60 8.19
N ALA A 104 -12.05 6.81 8.75
CA ALA A 104 -12.65 7.99 8.13
C ALA A 104 -11.90 8.43 6.85
N GLU A 105 -10.56 8.34 6.83
CA GLU A 105 -9.73 8.61 5.66
C GLU A 105 -9.96 7.56 4.56
N GLU A 106 -10.07 6.27 4.90
CA GLU A 106 -10.40 5.18 3.97
C GLU A 106 -11.84 5.30 3.42
N GLU A 107 -12.80 5.73 4.24
CA GLU A 107 -14.17 6.03 3.79
C GLU A 107 -14.20 7.26 2.86
N ALA A 108 -13.47 8.33 3.20
CA ALA A 108 -13.34 9.51 2.36
C ALA A 108 -12.67 9.19 1.02
N ALA A 109 -11.61 8.36 1.02
CA ALA A 109 -10.95 7.88 -0.19
C ALA A 109 -11.89 7.04 -1.06
N ARG A 110 -12.66 6.12 -0.47
CA ARG A 110 -13.70 5.35 -1.19
C ARG A 110 -14.78 6.25 -1.81
N LYS A 111 -15.27 7.24 -1.06
CA LYS A 111 -16.25 8.21 -1.57
C LYS A 111 -15.68 9.02 -2.72
N ALA A 112 -14.47 9.57 -2.56
CA ALA A 112 -13.79 10.33 -3.62
C ALA A 112 -13.51 9.49 -4.88
N GLU A 113 -13.16 8.20 -4.74
CA GLU A 113 -12.98 7.33 -5.91
C GLU A 113 -14.32 6.97 -6.57
N GLN A 114 -15.38 6.74 -5.79
CA GLN A 114 -16.73 6.55 -6.32
C GLN A 114 -17.23 7.80 -7.05
N GLU A 115 -17.11 8.99 -6.45
CA GLU A 115 -17.45 10.27 -7.08
C GLU A 115 -16.64 10.49 -8.36
N ARG A 116 -15.33 10.18 -8.37
CA ARG A 116 -14.50 10.25 -9.57
C ARG A 116 -14.99 9.27 -10.65
N LYS A 117 -15.36 8.04 -10.29
CA LYS A 117 -15.92 7.03 -11.22
C LYS A 117 -17.29 7.44 -11.75
N GLU A 118 -18.14 8.04 -10.91
CA GLU A 118 -19.45 8.55 -11.29
C GLU A 118 -19.35 9.80 -12.17
N GLN A 119 -18.41 10.72 -11.89
CA GLN A 119 -18.08 11.84 -12.77
C GLN A 119 -17.50 11.36 -14.10
N GLU A 120 -16.63 10.34 -14.12
CA GLU A 120 -16.10 9.76 -15.36
C GLU A 120 -17.21 9.07 -16.16
N ALA A 121 -18.11 8.34 -15.51
CA ALA A 121 -19.29 7.72 -16.13
C ALA A 121 -20.32 8.77 -16.61
N ALA A 122 -20.50 9.87 -15.87
CA ALA A 122 -21.35 11.00 -16.24
C ALA A 122 -20.74 11.77 -17.41
N ALA A 123 -19.42 11.98 -17.46
CA ALA A 123 -18.70 12.55 -18.59
C ALA A 123 -18.81 11.67 -19.83
N LYS A 124 -18.68 10.34 -19.69
CA LYS A 124 -18.89 9.37 -20.77
C LYS A 124 -20.35 9.37 -21.26
N LYS A 125 -21.34 9.40 -20.36
CA LYS A 125 -22.77 9.53 -20.70
C LYS A 125 -23.11 10.91 -21.29
N ALA A 126 -22.46 11.99 -20.87
CA ALA A 126 -22.63 13.34 -21.41
C ALA A 126 -21.96 13.46 -22.79
N ALA A 127 -20.81 12.83 -23.01
CA ALA A 127 -20.21 12.69 -24.34
C ALA A 127 -21.12 11.89 -25.27
N GLN A 128 -21.71 10.78 -24.80
CA GLN A 128 -22.71 10.02 -25.55
C GLN A 128 -24.02 10.81 -25.77
N LYS A 129 -24.48 11.64 -24.83
CA LYS A 129 -25.68 12.49 -25.02
C LYS A 129 -25.39 13.71 -25.91
N LYS A 130 -24.16 14.22 -25.93
CA LYS A 130 -23.68 15.23 -26.89
C LYS A 130 -23.44 14.64 -28.28
N ALA A 131 -23.09 13.35 -28.36
CA ALA A 131 -23.12 12.57 -29.60
C ALA A 131 -24.57 12.26 -30.04
N ALA A 132 -25.51 12.04 -29.12
CA ALA A 132 -26.94 11.86 -29.43
C ALA A 132 -27.61 13.15 -29.92
N ALA A 133 -27.29 14.30 -29.30
CA ALA A 133 -27.67 15.62 -29.81
C ALA A 133 -26.96 15.97 -31.14
N LYS A 134 -25.88 15.26 -31.48
CA LYS A 134 -25.24 15.26 -32.80
C LYS A 134 -25.57 14.00 -33.62
N SER A 135 -26.58 13.23 -33.24
CA SER A 135 -27.06 12.03 -33.96
C SER A 135 -28.13 12.36 -34.99
N GLN A 136 -28.40 13.65 -35.23
CA GLN A 136 -28.84 14.14 -36.54
C GLN A 136 -27.65 14.48 -37.48
N SER A 137 -26.42 14.06 -37.16
CA SER A 137 -25.31 13.98 -38.11
C SER A 137 -24.49 12.69 -37.95
N ALA A 138 -25.10 11.60 -37.49
CA ALA A 138 -24.48 10.27 -37.41
C ALA A 138 -24.59 9.49 -38.74
N SER A 139 -24.32 10.17 -39.87
CA SER A 139 -24.05 9.47 -41.13
C SER A 139 -22.75 8.70 -40.99
N ALA A 140 -22.72 7.47 -41.51
CA ALA A 140 -21.48 6.68 -41.54
C ALA A 140 -20.40 7.43 -42.33
N VAL A 141 -19.16 7.44 -41.82
CA VAL A 141 -17.99 7.90 -42.58
C VAL A 141 -17.65 6.85 -43.63
N GLN A 142 -18.43 6.88 -44.72
CA GLN A 142 -18.05 6.25 -45.98
C GLN A 142 -16.83 7.01 -46.51
N ALA A 143 -15.72 6.30 -46.73
CA ALA A 143 -14.52 6.86 -47.37
C ALA A 143 -14.71 7.04 -48.90
N SER A 144 -15.90 7.44 -49.34
CA SER A 144 -16.31 7.62 -50.73
C SER A 144 -16.06 9.07 -51.16
N GLY A 145 -14.89 9.34 -51.76
CA GLY A 145 -14.57 10.66 -52.32
C GLY A 145 -13.37 11.39 -51.71
N GLY A 146 -12.58 10.75 -50.83
CA GLY A 146 -11.29 11.29 -50.39
C GLY A 146 -11.35 12.47 -49.41
N SER A 147 -12.43 12.58 -48.63
CA SER A 147 -12.54 13.52 -47.51
C SER A 147 -13.10 12.84 -46.26
N ILE A 148 -12.84 13.41 -45.08
CA ILE A 148 -13.36 12.94 -43.79
C ILE A 148 -13.92 14.14 -43.03
N GLU A 149 -15.12 13.98 -42.45
CA GLU A 149 -15.70 14.99 -41.57
C GLU A 149 -15.43 14.67 -40.10
N VAL A 150 -14.78 15.59 -39.39
CA VAL A 150 -14.53 15.48 -37.95
C VAL A 150 -15.06 16.71 -37.23
N GLY A 151 -15.95 16.51 -36.27
CA GLY A 151 -16.52 17.59 -35.46
C GLY A 151 -17.47 18.55 -36.18
N GLY A 152 -17.69 18.38 -37.50
CA GLY A 152 -18.37 19.36 -38.36
C GLY A 152 -17.41 20.24 -39.17
N ARG A 153 -16.18 19.76 -39.40
CA ARG A 153 -15.25 20.28 -40.40
C ARG A 153 -14.84 19.14 -41.33
N SER A 154 -14.90 19.38 -42.63
CA SER A 154 -14.48 18.44 -43.67
C SER A 154 -13.00 18.66 -43.98
N TYR A 155 -12.21 17.58 -44.02
CA TYR A 155 -10.77 17.59 -44.30
C TYR A 155 -10.47 16.74 -45.53
N ARG A 156 -9.47 17.12 -46.35
CA ARG A 156 -9.08 16.31 -47.52
C ARG A 156 -8.11 15.21 -47.08
N VAL A 157 -8.38 13.97 -47.46
CA VAL A 157 -7.45 12.86 -47.25
C VAL A 157 -6.37 12.90 -48.34
N VAL A 158 -5.11 12.99 -47.91
CA VAL A 158 -3.94 12.89 -48.80
C VAL A 158 -3.55 11.43 -48.98
N SER A 159 -3.52 10.67 -47.89
CA SER A 159 -3.17 9.24 -47.89
C SER A 159 -3.72 8.55 -46.63
N SER A 160 -3.81 7.22 -46.68
CA SER A 160 -4.19 6.38 -45.54
C SER A 160 -3.21 5.22 -45.38
N THR A 161 -2.85 4.87 -44.16
CA THR A 161 -1.91 3.76 -43.86
C THR A 161 -2.27 3.14 -42.51
N LYS A 162 -1.96 1.85 -42.29
CA LYS A 162 -2.06 1.25 -40.95
C LYS A 162 -0.82 1.60 -40.14
N ALA A 163 -1.00 2.12 -38.93
CA ALA A 163 0.08 2.48 -38.02
C ALA A 163 -0.03 1.70 -36.71
N LYS A 164 1.14 1.37 -36.14
CA LYS A 164 1.30 1.03 -34.72
C LYS A 164 1.23 2.32 -33.93
N ILE A 165 0.39 2.39 -32.90
CA ILE A 165 0.17 3.58 -32.08
C ILE A 165 0.41 3.24 -30.62
N THR A 166 1.46 3.82 -30.05
CA THR A 166 1.73 3.83 -28.60
C THR A 166 1.30 5.17 -28.00
N ALA A 167 1.37 5.30 -26.68
CA ALA A 167 1.14 6.58 -26.00
C ALA A 167 2.24 6.88 -24.98
N TYR A 168 2.62 8.16 -24.88
CA TYR A 168 3.58 8.68 -23.92
C TYR A 168 3.01 9.89 -23.16
N THR A 169 3.66 10.25 -22.06
CA THR A 169 3.27 11.38 -21.19
C THR A 169 4.46 12.30 -20.90
N HIS A 170 4.30 13.27 -20.01
CA HIS A 170 5.28 14.33 -19.73
C HIS A 170 6.69 13.78 -19.42
N THR A 171 7.65 14.02 -20.32
CA THR A 171 9.06 13.64 -20.17
C THR A 171 9.92 14.73 -19.50
N GLY A 172 9.28 15.79 -18.98
CA GLY A 172 9.95 17.01 -18.51
C GLY A 172 10.54 17.90 -19.61
N ASN A 173 10.55 17.44 -20.87
CA ASN A 173 11.19 18.12 -22.00
C ASN A 173 10.15 18.74 -22.96
N ARG A 174 10.63 19.64 -23.83
CA ARG A 174 9.88 20.14 -24.98
C ARG A 174 9.95 19.13 -26.14
N THR A 175 8.96 19.18 -27.01
CA THR A 175 8.93 18.40 -28.25
C THR A 175 9.99 18.87 -29.24
N ALA A 176 10.30 18.06 -30.26
CA ALA A 176 11.24 18.41 -31.32
C ALA A 176 10.82 19.63 -32.18
N SER A 177 9.56 20.07 -32.13
CA SER A 177 9.12 21.37 -32.71
C SER A 177 9.42 22.58 -31.82
N GLY A 178 9.90 22.38 -30.59
CA GLY A 178 10.12 23.43 -29.59
C GLY A 178 8.88 23.77 -28.74
N ALA A 179 7.73 23.17 -29.02
CA ALA A 179 6.52 23.33 -28.22
C ALA A 179 6.56 22.50 -26.93
N TRP A 180 5.85 22.93 -25.88
CA TRP A 180 5.51 22.04 -24.76
C TRP A 180 4.48 20.99 -25.24
N PRO A 181 4.63 19.70 -24.87
CA PRO A 181 3.69 18.67 -25.27
C PRO A 181 2.33 18.86 -24.59
N SER A 182 1.25 18.62 -25.34
CA SER A 182 -0.14 18.68 -24.88
C SER A 182 -0.99 17.62 -25.57
N ALA A 183 -2.14 17.24 -25.01
CA ALA A 183 -3.10 16.38 -25.68
C ALA A 183 -3.38 16.82 -27.13
N GLY A 184 -3.44 15.85 -28.05
CA GLY A 184 -3.56 16.10 -29.48
C GLY A 184 -2.23 16.29 -30.24
N MET A 185 -1.08 16.23 -29.57
CA MET A 185 0.24 16.13 -30.23
C MET A 185 0.62 14.67 -30.49
N VAL A 186 1.41 14.44 -31.55
CA VAL A 186 1.96 13.13 -31.91
C VAL A 186 3.43 13.23 -32.31
N ALA A 187 4.21 12.21 -31.95
CA ALA A 187 5.59 12.00 -32.36
C ALA A 187 5.67 11.03 -33.56
N VAL A 188 6.58 11.32 -34.50
CA VAL A 188 6.77 10.52 -35.73
C VAL A 188 8.23 10.07 -35.93
N PRO A 189 8.51 8.99 -36.69
CA PRO A 189 9.87 8.61 -37.08
C PRO A 189 10.56 9.73 -37.87
N LYS A 190 11.88 9.86 -37.78
CA LYS A 190 12.62 10.99 -38.37
C LYS A 190 12.64 10.94 -39.91
N LYS A 191 12.60 9.74 -40.49
CA LYS A 191 12.35 9.52 -41.94
C LYS A 191 10.92 9.86 -42.35
N ALA A 192 9.91 9.58 -41.51
CA ALA A 192 8.54 9.98 -41.79
C ALA A 192 8.40 11.51 -41.77
N LEU A 193 9.02 12.19 -40.79
CA LEU A 193 9.09 13.65 -40.70
C LEU A 193 9.69 14.29 -41.96
N ARG A 194 10.82 13.76 -42.44
CA ARG A 194 11.55 14.29 -43.60
C ARG A 194 10.88 14.01 -44.95
N SER A 195 9.97 13.04 -45.02
CA SER A 195 9.38 12.56 -46.28
C SER A 195 7.90 12.94 -46.43
N ASN A 196 7.07 12.53 -45.47
CA ASN A 196 5.61 12.45 -45.66
C ASN A 196 4.78 13.15 -44.58
N LEU A 197 5.39 13.46 -43.42
CA LEU A 197 4.71 13.96 -42.21
C LEU A 197 5.51 15.09 -41.54
N PRO A 198 5.76 16.24 -42.18
CA PRO A 198 6.44 17.37 -41.55
C PRO A 198 5.67 17.92 -40.34
N PHE A 199 6.34 18.69 -39.48
CA PHE A 199 5.69 19.34 -38.33
C PHE A 199 4.49 20.20 -38.76
N GLY A 200 3.44 20.21 -37.94
CA GLY A 200 2.16 20.86 -38.25
C GLY A 200 1.17 20.02 -39.06
N THR A 201 1.63 18.93 -39.70
CA THR A 201 0.74 17.98 -40.43
C THR A 201 -0.34 17.44 -39.52
N LYS A 202 -1.59 17.39 -40.01
CA LYS A 202 -2.73 16.84 -39.27
C LYS A 202 -2.98 15.41 -39.70
N ILE A 203 -3.20 14.54 -38.71
CA ILE A 203 -3.48 13.12 -38.94
C ILE A 203 -4.76 12.77 -38.19
N TYR A 204 -5.74 12.19 -38.86
CA TYR A 204 -6.87 11.55 -38.18
C TYR A 204 -6.51 10.10 -37.84
N ILE A 205 -6.60 9.76 -36.56
CA ILE A 205 -6.42 8.40 -36.03
C ILE A 205 -7.81 7.81 -35.77
N GLU A 206 -8.09 6.68 -36.42
CA GLU A 206 -9.33 5.92 -36.27
C GLU A 206 -9.60 5.56 -34.79
N GLY A 207 -10.72 6.06 -34.27
CA GLY A 207 -11.14 5.83 -32.88
C GLY A 207 -10.48 6.72 -31.82
N TYR A 208 -9.62 7.66 -32.20
CA TYR A 208 -9.02 8.65 -31.28
C TYR A 208 -9.39 10.09 -31.62
N GLY A 209 -9.19 10.51 -32.88
CA GLY A 209 -9.43 11.90 -33.31
C GLY A 209 -8.29 12.46 -34.16
N ILE A 210 -8.27 13.79 -34.34
CA ILE A 210 -7.22 14.49 -35.08
C ILE A 210 -6.07 14.86 -34.14
N VAL A 211 -4.85 14.46 -34.52
CA VAL A 211 -3.58 14.88 -33.90
C VAL A 211 -2.77 15.78 -34.83
N THR A 212 -1.83 16.54 -34.28
CA THR A 212 -0.88 17.37 -35.03
C THR A 212 0.56 16.91 -34.79
N VAL A 213 1.29 16.63 -35.86
CA VAL A 213 2.70 16.20 -35.79
C VAL A 213 3.55 17.32 -35.18
N SER A 214 4.11 17.06 -34.00
CA SER A 214 4.79 18.08 -33.19
C SER A 214 6.12 17.60 -32.59
N ASP A 215 6.40 16.29 -32.66
CA ASP A 215 7.58 15.69 -32.03
C ASP A 215 8.21 14.58 -32.90
N THR A 216 9.40 14.08 -32.52
CA THR A 216 10.09 12.98 -33.20
C THR A 216 10.44 11.82 -32.29
N GLY A 217 10.17 10.61 -32.77
CA GLY A 217 10.49 9.36 -32.10
C GLY A 217 11.98 9.02 -32.00
N ASP A 218 12.24 7.92 -31.29
CA ASP A 218 13.57 7.34 -31.13
C ASP A 218 14.02 6.49 -32.34
N SER A 219 15.18 5.85 -32.23
CA SER A 219 15.71 4.95 -33.25
C SER A 219 14.95 3.61 -33.36
N ARG A 220 14.09 3.24 -32.41
CA ARG A 220 13.23 2.05 -32.49
C ARG A 220 12.02 2.32 -33.38
N MET A 221 11.46 3.54 -33.30
CA MET A 221 10.43 4.02 -34.22
C MET A 221 10.95 4.17 -35.66
N GLU A 222 12.23 4.57 -35.81
CA GLU A 222 12.91 4.70 -37.11
C GLU A 222 13.22 3.33 -37.77
N ASN A 223 13.68 2.35 -36.99
CA ASN A 223 14.00 1.00 -37.47
C ASN A 223 12.78 0.08 -37.62
N TYR A 224 11.56 0.55 -37.36
CA TYR A 224 10.34 -0.23 -37.52
C TYR A 224 9.95 -0.35 -38.99
N GLY A 225 9.61 -1.56 -39.45
CA GLY A 225 9.24 -1.86 -40.85
C GLY A 225 7.89 -1.32 -41.32
N GLY A 226 7.39 -0.25 -40.71
CA GLY A 226 6.08 0.35 -40.98
C GLY A 226 5.94 1.71 -40.31
N LEU A 227 4.74 2.28 -40.27
CA LEU A 227 4.49 3.53 -39.56
C LEU A 227 4.23 3.24 -38.06
N TRP A 228 5.07 3.79 -37.18
CA TRP A 228 4.84 3.85 -35.74
C TRP A 228 4.60 5.32 -35.36
N LEU A 229 3.48 5.62 -34.71
CA LEU A 229 3.15 6.91 -34.11
C LEU A 229 3.15 6.78 -32.57
N ASP A 230 3.57 7.83 -31.86
CA ASP A 230 3.45 7.89 -30.41
C ASP A 230 2.61 9.11 -30.03
N ILE A 231 1.42 8.91 -29.45
CA ILE A 231 0.50 10.00 -29.11
C ILE A 231 0.71 10.49 -27.68
N PHE A 232 0.66 11.81 -27.49
CA PHE A 232 0.81 12.40 -26.17
C PHE A 232 -0.49 12.31 -25.36
N MET A 233 -0.38 11.99 -24.08
CA MET A 233 -1.47 12.04 -23.09
C MET A 233 -1.00 12.66 -21.77
N ASP A 234 -1.87 13.44 -21.12
CA ASP A 234 -1.52 14.24 -19.93
C ASP A 234 -1.34 13.41 -18.64
N SER A 235 -1.51 12.07 -18.69
CA SER A 235 -1.24 11.19 -17.54
C SER A 235 -0.77 9.80 -17.95
N GLU A 236 0.13 9.22 -17.15
CA GLU A 236 0.61 7.83 -17.32
C GLU A 236 -0.54 6.82 -17.23
N SER A 237 -1.56 7.08 -16.39
CA SER A 237 -2.78 6.29 -16.32
C SER A 237 -3.53 6.22 -17.65
N ALA A 238 -3.58 7.30 -18.42
CA ALA A 238 -4.19 7.30 -19.75
C ALA A 238 -3.33 6.50 -20.75
N CYS A 239 -2.00 6.66 -20.72
CA CYS A 239 -1.08 5.85 -21.55
C CYS A 239 -1.24 4.34 -21.28
N ARG A 240 -1.35 3.95 -20.01
CA ARG A 240 -1.56 2.55 -19.59
C ARG A 240 -2.93 1.99 -20.00
N GLN A 241 -3.98 2.82 -19.99
CA GLN A 241 -5.30 2.43 -20.49
C GLN A 241 -5.36 2.32 -22.03
N TRP A 242 -4.58 3.13 -22.75
CA TRP A 242 -4.47 3.06 -24.21
C TRP A 242 -3.63 1.87 -24.68
N GLY A 243 -2.49 1.62 -24.02
CA GLY A 243 -1.58 0.52 -24.35
C GLY A 243 -0.94 0.67 -25.74
N VAL A 244 -1.09 -0.36 -26.58
CA VAL A 244 -0.57 -0.39 -27.96
C VAL A 244 -1.71 -0.78 -28.90
N ALA A 245 -2.07 0.11 -29.82
CA ALA A 245 -3.15 -0.11 -30.77
C ALA A 245 -2.63 -0.07 -32.21
N ASN A 246 -3.10 -0.98 -33.06
CA ASN A 246 -2.92 -0.88 -34.51
C ASN A 246 -4.19 -0.28 -35.12
N ARG A 247 -4.09 0.87 -35.78
CA ARG A 247 -5.24 1.63 -36.32
C ARG A 247 -4.97 2.13 -37.73
N THR A 248 -6.02 2.42 -38.49
CA THR A 248 -5.89 3.17 -39.73
C THR A 248 -5.66 4.64 -39.40
N VAL A 249 -4.68 5.26 -40.05
CA VAL A 249 -4.40 6.69 -39.92
C VAL A 249 -4.49 7.36 -41.27
N TYR A 250 -5.05 8.57 -41.28
CA TYR A 250 -5.35 9.33 -42.49
C TYR A 250 -4.64 10.67 -42.42
N VAL A 251 -3.76 10.94 -43.38
CA VAL A 251 -3.04 12.21 -43.47
C VAL A 251 -3.96 13.25 -44.10
N LEU A 252 -4.10 14.40 -43.43
CA LEU A 252 -5.05 15.44 -43.79
C LEU A 252 -4.35 16.65 -44.42
N ALA A 253 -5.01 17.26 -45.40
CA ALA A 253 -4.75 18.60 -45.94
C ALA A 253 -6.03 19.46 -45.86
#